data_AF-A0AAP8N744-F1
#
_entry.id   AF-A0AAP8N744-F1
#
_cell.length_a   1.000
_cell.length_b   1.000
_cell.length_c   1.000
_cell.angle_alpha   90.00
_cell.angle_beta   90.00
_cell.angle_gamma   90.00
#
_symmetry.space_group_name_H-M   'P 1'
#
loop_
_entity.id
_entity.type
_entity.pdbx_description
1 polymer ?
#
loop_
_entity_poly.entity_id
_entity_poly.type
_entity_poly.pdbx_seq_one_letter_code
_entity_poly.pdbx_strand_id
1 'polypeptide(L)' 'FEFVRNKTLTCYNGIISDGCGECPACELRKAGLDRYLEMKGASEHV' A
#
# COMPACT_ATOMS: atom_id res chain seq x y z
N PHE A 1 1.71 9.21 1.09
CA PHE A 1 1.05 7.89 1.21
C PHE A 1 0.99 7.40 2.67
N GLU A 2 1.88 7.82 3.57
CA GLU A 2 1.91 7.40 5.00
C GLU A 2 0.56 7.44 5.74
N PHE A 3 -0.21 8.52 5.64
CA PHE A 3 -1.51 8.61 6.30
C PHE A 3 -2.48 7.54 5.78
N VAL A 4 -2.63 7.44 4.46
CA VAL A 4 -3.48 6.43 3.81
C VAL A 4 -2.99 5.03 4.12
N ARG A 5 -1.67 4.81 4.14
CA ARG A 5 -1.07 3.52 4.51
C ARG A 5 -1.47 3.15 5.95
N ASN A 6 -1.18 3.98 6.92
CA ASN A 6 -1.24 3.59 8.33
C ASN A 6 -2.62 3.77 9.00
N LYS A 7 -3.54 4.53 8.39
CA LYS A 7 -4.82 4.93 9.02
C LYS A 7 -6.08 4.44 8.31
N THR A 8 -5.95 3.68 7.22
CA THR A 8 -7.11 3.11 6.51
C THR A 8 -7.14 1.60 6.60
N LEU A 9 -8.34 1.02 6.56
CA LEU A 9 -8.56 -0.40 6.51
C LEU A 9 -8.92 -0.82 5.08
N THR A 10 -8.12 -1.71 4.49
CA THR A 10 -8.37 -2.31 3.18
C THR A 10 -8.47 -3.83 3.25
N CYS A 11 -7.82 -4.44 4.24
CA CYS A 11 -7.80 -5.89 4.43
C CYS A 11 -9.19 -6.45 4.70
N TYR A 12 -9.56 -7.53 4.01
CA TYR A 12 -10.83 -8.24 4.26
C TYR A 12 -10.91 -8.87 5.65
N ASN A 13 -9.77 -9.15 6.28
CA ASN A 13 -9.69 -9.72 7.62
C ASN A 13 -9.63 -8.64 8.73
N GLY A 14 -9.85 -7.36 8.41
CA GLY A 14 -9.92 -6.30 9.42
C GLY A 14 -8.57 -5.79 9.94
N ILE A 15 -7.44 -6.23 9.38
CA ILE A 15 -6.10 -5.79 9.80
C ILE A 15 -5.76 -4.45 9.12
N ILE A 16 -5.51 -3.41 9.92
CA ILE A 16 -5.12 -2.07 9.42
C ILE A 16 -3.70 -2.06 8.84
N SER A 17 -3.31 -0.96 8.21
CA SER A 17 -1.97 -0.74 7.65
C SER A 17 -1.68 -1.60 6.42
N ASP A 18 -0.71 -2.51 6.50
CA ASP A 18 -0.33 -3.44 5.43
C ASP A 18 -1.30 -4.65 5.34
N GLY A 19 -2.09 -4.88 6.38
CA GLY A 19 -3.10 -5.94 6.42
C GLY A 19 -2.52 -7.34 6.61
N CYS A 20 -3.31 -8.37 6.28
CA CYS A 20 -2.91 -9.78 6.45
C CYS A 20 -1.88 -10.27 5.41
N GLY A 21 -1.75 -9.59 4.27
CA GLY A 21 -0.81 -9.97 3.21
C GLY A 21 -1.22 -11.16 2.33
N GLU A 22 -2.33 -11.84 2.64
CA GLU A 22 -2.79 -13.06 1.94
C GLU A 22 -4.17 -12.91 1.26
N CYS A 23 -4.89 -11.82 1.53
CA CYS A 23 -6.18 -11.56 0.90
C CYS A 23 -6.02 -10.76 -0.40
N PRO A 24 -6.91 -10.91 -1.40
CA PRO A 24 -6.80 -10.21 -2.68
C PRO A 24 -6.71 -8.68 -2.56
N ALA A 25 -7.39 -8.09 -1.57
CA ALA A 25 -7.33 -6.65 -1.31
C ALA A 25 -5.95 -6.19 -0.82
N CYS A 26 -5.28 -6.98 0.02
CA CYS A 26 -3.92 -6.70 0.48
C CYS A 26 -2.91 -6.78 -0.67
N GLU A 27 -3.01 -7.81 -1.52
CA GLU A 27 -2.14 -7.99 -2.69
C GLU A 27 -2.28 -6.82 -3.66
N LEU A 28 -3.50 -6.43 -4.02
CA LEU A 28 -3.77 -5.31 -4.91
C LEU A 28 -3.23 -3.99 -4.34
N ARG A 29 -3.49 -3.73 -3.05
CA ARG A 29 -3.01 -2.52 -2.37
C ARG A 29 -1.49 -2.44 -2.35
N LYS A 30 -0.81 -3.55 -2.07
CA LYS A 30 0.66 -3.63 -2.07
C LYS A 30 1.22 -3.35 -3.47
N ALA A 31 0.71 -4.03 -4.49
CA ALA A 31 1.17 -3.82 -5.87
C ALA A 31 0.97 -2.37 -6.35
N GLY A 32 -0.14 -1.72 -5.96
CA GLY A 32 -0.38 -0.31 -6.25
C GLY A 32 0.58 0.63 -5.50
N LEU A 33 0.87 0.34 -4.24
CA LEU A 33 1.82 1.11 -3.43
C LEU A 33 3.25 0.98 -3.98
N ASP A 34 3.69 -0.23 -4.33
CA ASP A 34 5.02 -0.48 -4.88
C ASP A 34 5.24 0.34 -6.17
N ARG A 35 4.28 0.30 -7.10
CA ARG A 35 4.32 1.11 -8.34
C ARG A 35 4.36 2.61 -8.04
N TYR A 36 3.57 3.08 -7.08
CA TYR A 36 3.57 4.48 -6.70
C TYR A 36 4.92 4.92 -6.12
N LEU A 37 5.56 4.09 -5.30
CA LEU A 37 6.87 4.37 -4.71
C LEU A 37 7.98 4.38 -5.77
N GLU A 38 7.94 3.47 -6.73
CA GLU A 38 8.84 3.47 -7.89
C GLU A 38 8.73 4.79 -8.68
N MET A 39 7.51 5.22 -8.99
CA MET A 39 7.27 6.49 -9.70
C MET A 39 7.71 7.71 -8.89
N LYS A 40 7.48 7.70 -7.57
CA LYS A 40 7.87 8.80 -6.69
C LYS A 40 9.39 8.88 -6.53
N GLY A 41 10.05 7.75 -6.31
CA GLY A 41 11.51 7.66 -6.20
C GLY A 41 12.23 8.08 -7.48
N ALA A 42 11.67 7.75 -8.65
CA ALA A 42 12.17 8.24 -9.93
C ALA A 42 12.03 9.78 -10.09
N SER A 43 11.09 10.41 -9.40
CA SER A 43 10.90 11.87 -9.41
C SER A 43 11.80 12.61 -8.38
N GLU A 44 12.46 11.89 -7.47
CA GLU A 44 13.37 12.44 -6.45
C GLU A 44 14.86 12.31 -6.86
N HIS A 45 15.12 11.98 -8.14
CA HIS A 45 16.45 11.95 -8.78
C HIS A 45 16.55 12.96 -9.94
N VAL A 46 16.03 14.17 -9.73
CA VAL A 46 16.30 15.35 -10.57
C VAL A 46 16.97 16.44 -9.76
#